data_AF-A0A935AGD8-F1
#
_entry.id   AF-A0A935AGD8-F1
#
_cell.length_a   1.000
_cell.length_b   1.000
_cell.length_c   1.000
_cell.angle_alpha   90.00
_cell.angle_beta   90.00
_cell.angle_gamma   90.00
#
_symmetry.space_group_name_H-M   'P 1'
#
loop_
_entity.id
_entity.type
_entity.pdbx_description
1 polymer ?
#
loop_
_entity_poly.entity_id
_entity_poly.type
_entity_poly.pdbx_seq_one_letter_code
_entity_poly.pdbx_strand_id
1 'polypeptide(L)'
;MKISKQRRKMKKTMFIVFLALMAAACAPSQPGQSEAEATALAYAQTAIALTQTAQPTKTSLPTGTPTFVTVTASPLPTQPPVILITPDAIQIERWHEYETALAKSILPMFEYMVLCEWDILGRSEQEVYVWAVCRAPGGDDSRPAVIRLGMDGAIQEVEVLKRSTSSNVGELFPKEVQEKFNFYVQVYGFDGRLRELYDHLVYRETHPETPPLVVLLVTPAVTPMP
;
A
#
# COMPACT_ATOMS: atom_id res chain seq x y z
N MET A 1 45.16 18.43 33.21
CA MET A 1 43.76 18.43 33.72
C MET A 1 43.04 19.79 33.58
N LYS A 2 43.22 20.52 32.46
CA LYS A 2 42.54 21.83 32.21
C LYS A 2 41.64 21.84 30.96
N ILE A 3 41.76 20.85 30.07
CA ILE A 3 41.08 20.81 28.77
C ILE A 3 39.61 20.35 28.90
N SER A 4 39.26 19.56 29.92
CA SER A 4 37.88 19.05 30.11
C SER A 4 36.88 20.12 30.55
N LYS A 5 37.34 21.21 31.19
CA LYS A 5 36.47 22.28 31.68
C LYS A 5 35.97 23.19 30.55
N GLN A 6 36.75 23.33 29.47
CA GLN A 6 36.41 24.21 28.34
C GLN A 6 35.36 23.58 27.41
N ARG A 7 35.42 22.25 27.16
CA ARG A 7 34.41 21.54 26.36
C ARG A 7 33.01 21.55 26.99
N ARG A 8 32.93 21.57 28.32
CA ARG A 8 31.64 21.69 29.04
C ARG A 8 31.01 23.08 28.89
N LYS A 9 31.82 24.12 28.70
CA LYS A 9 31.34 25.50 28.55
C LYS A 9 30.75 25.72 27.14
N MET A 10 31.39 25.20 26.09
CA MET A 10 30.88 25.30 24.71
C MET A 10 29.55 24.56 24.48
N LYS A 11 29.38 23.37 25.07
CA LYS A 11 28.11 22.63 24.95
C LYS A 11 26.92 23.38 25.56
N LYS A 12 27.13 24.11 26.66
CA LYS A 12 26.07 24.91 27.30
C LYS A 12 25.68 26.12 26.47
N THR A 13 26.66 26.83 25.88
CA THR A 13 26.36 27.98 25.03
C THR A 13 25.63 27.57 23.75
N MET A 14 26.03 26.44 23.14
CA MET A 14 25.37 25.94 21.92
C MET A 14 23.93 25.47 22.19
N PHE A 15 23.66 24.86 23.35
CA PHE A 15 22.32 24.43 23.74
C PHE A 15 21.37 25.63 23.99
N ILE A 16 21.89 26.73 24.57
CA ILE A 16 21.09 27.95 24.82
C ILE A 16 20.73 28.66 23.51
N VAL A 17 21.66 28.73 22.55
CA VAL A 17 21.39 29.34 21.22
C VAL A 17 20.35 28.52 20.45
N PHE A 18 20.41 27.18 20.52
CA PHE A 18 19.43 26.31 19.88
C PHE A 18 18.03 26.43 20.51
N LEU A 19 17.95 26.58 21.85
CA LEU A 19 16.69 26.80 22.54
C LEU A 19 16.04 28.15 22.18
N ALA A 20 16.86 29.20 22.03
CA ALA A 20 16.38 30.54 21.65
C ALA A 20 15.84 30.58 20.20
N LEU A 21 16.45 29.83 19.28
CA LEU A 21 15.97 29.70 17.91
C LEU A 21 14.62 28.96 17.82
N MET A 22 14.39 27.94 18.65
CA MET A 22 13.10 27.23 18.68
C MET A 22 11.97 28.08 19.26
N ALA A 23 12.26 29.01 20.18
CA ALA A 23 11.24 29.88 20.78
C ALA A 23 10.72 30.98 19.82
N ALA A 24 11.46 31.31 18.75
CA ALA A 24 11.04 32.31 17.76
C ALA A 24 10.09 31.75 16.68
N ALA A 25 9.92 30.42 16.60
CA ALA A 25 9.07 29.77 15.60
C ALA A 25 7.57 29.70 15.99
N CYS A 26 7.20 30.13 17.21
CA CYS A 26 5.82 30.16 17.69
C CYS A 26 5.28 31.60 17.84
N ALA A 27 5.69 32.52 16.96
CA ALA A 27 4.98 33.79 16.84
C ALA A 27 3.63 33.54 16.13
N PRO A 28 2.47 33.81 16.77
CA PRO A 28 1.18 33.72 16.10
C PRO A 28 1.13 34.75 14.97
N SER A 29 1.01 34.26 13.74
CA SER A 29 0.67 35.07 12.58
C SER A 29 -0.68 35.77 12.83
N GLN A 30 -0.70 37.09 12.69
CA GLN A 30 -1.94 37.88 12.75
C GLN A 30 -2.95 37.36 11.73
N PRO A 31 -4.23 37.15 12.11
CA PRO A 31 -5.30 36.85 11.17
C PRO A 31 -5.71 38.14 10.45
N GLY A 32 -5.17 38.33 9.25
CA GLY A 32 -5.62 39.33 8.30
C GLY A 32 -6.57 38.69 7.27
N GLN A 33 -7.83 39.11 7.33
CA GLN A 33 -8.78 39.21 6.20
C GLN A 33 -9.28 37.92 5.52
N SER A 34 -10.47 37.50 5.99
CA SER A 34 -11.68 37.24 5.18
C SER A 34 -11.52 36.81 3.72
N GLU A 35 -11.54 35.50 3.48
CA GLU A 35 -11.91 34.88 2.19
C GLU A 35 -12.90 33.71 2.37
N ALA A 36 -13.61 33.68 3.50
CA ALA A 36 -14.63 32.66 3.78
C ALA A 36 -16.02 32.96 3.19
N GLU A 37 -16.20 34.09 2.48
CA GLU A 37 -17.52 34.53 1.98
C GLU A 37 -17.66 34.49 0.45
N ALA A 38 -16.63 34.08 -0.30
CA ALA A 38 -16.68 34.05 -1.77
C ALA A 38 -16.90 32.65 -2.38
N THR A 39 -16.76 31.56 -1.63
CA THR A 39 -16.77 30.19 -2.20
C THR A 39 -18.03 29.38 -1.85
N ALA A 40 -18.97 29.95 -1.09
CA ALA A 40 -20.23 29.28 -0.74
C ALA A 40 -21.33 29.37 -1.83
N LEU A 41 -21.19 30.25 -2.83
CA LEU A 41 -22.21 30.44 -3.89
C LEU A 41 -21.90 29.74 -5.23
N ALA A 42 -20.74 29.10 -5.38
CA ALA A 42 -20.39 28.35 -6.59
C ALA A 42 -20.90 26.89 -6.58
N TYR A 43 -21.29 26.35 -5.42
CA TYR A 43 -21.73 24.94 -5.29
C TYR A 43 -23.22 24.70 -5.54
N ALA A 44 -24.06 25.75 -5.65
CA ALA A 44 -25.51 25.58 -5.80
C ALA A 44 -25.98 25.48 -7.27
N GLN A 45 -25.12 25.68 -8.28
CA GLN A 45 -25.55 25.75 -9.68
C GLN A 45 -25.13 24.55 -10.57
N THR A 46 -24.34 23.60 -10.08
CA THR A 46 -23.90 22.43 -10.89
C THR A 46 -24.61 21.13 -10.51
N ALA A 47 -25.80 21.21 -9.90
CA ALA A 47 -26.54 20.05 -9.42
C ALA A 47 -27.74 19.63 -10.29
N ILE A 48 -27.95 20.21 -11.49
CA ILE A 48 -29.19 19.97 -12.27
C ILE A 48 -28.96 19.33 -13.65
N ALA A 49 -27.73 19.19 -14.16
CA ALA A 49 -27.52 18.68 -15.51
C ALA A 49 -26.57 17.48 -15.52
N LEU A 50 -27.11 16.26 -15.35
CA LEU A 50 -26.75 15.03 -16.09
C LEU A 50 -27.30 13.77 -15.41
N THR A 51 -28.63 13.66 -15.34
CA THR A 51 -29.28 12.34 -15.25
C THR A 51 -29.35 11.74 -16.65
N GLN A 52 -28.22 11.18 -17.14
CA GLN A 52 -28.28 10.30 -18.30
C GLN A 52 -28.66 8.90 -17.83
N THR A 53 -29.92 8.56 -18.07
CA THR A 53 -30.42 7.18 -17.97
C THR A 53 -29.74 6.36 -19.07
N ALA A 54 -28.63 5.70 -18.74
CA ALA A 54 -28.00 4.74 -19.63
C ALA A 54 -28.98 3.57 -19.85
N GLN A 55 -29.53 3.51 -21.06
CA GLN A 55 -30.40 2.43 -21.51
C GLN A 55 -29.57 1.14 -21.66
N PRO A 56 -30.00 -0.01 -21.12
CA PRO A 56 -29.25 -1.25 -21.21
C PRO A 56 -29.21 -1.73 -22.67
N THR A 57 -28.07 -1.56 -23.31
CA THR A 57 -27.76 -2.18 -24.60
C THR A 57 -27.68 -3.70 -24.38
N LYS A 58 -28.57 -4.44 -25.05
CA LYS A 58 -28.47 -5.90 -25.15
C LYS A 58 -27.23 -6.27 -25.97
N THR A 59 -26.12 -6.49 -25.30
CA THR A 59 -24.93 -7.11 -25.91
C THR A 59 -25.26 -8.58 -26.19
N SER A 60 -25.38 -8.92 -27.47
CA SER A 60 -25.47 -10.30 -27.93
C SER A 60 -24.21 -11.07 -27.53
N LEU A 61 -24.40 -12.17 -26.81
CA LEU A 61 -23.34 -13.07 -26.38
C LEU A 61 -22.57 -13.61 -27.60
N PRO A 62 -21.24 -13.42 -27.72
CA PRO A 62 -20.48 -14.10 -28.75
C PRO A 62 -20.47 -15.59 -28.44
N THR A 63 -21.12 -16.39 -29.28
CA THR A 63 -21.00 -17.85 -29.29
C THR A 63 -19.58 -18.21 -29.73
N GLY A 64 -18.66 -18.22 -28.78
CA GLY A 64 -17.29 -18.71 -28.97
C GLY A 64 -17.28 -20.23 -29.01
N THR A 65 -17.01 -20.80 -30.18
CA THR A 65 -16.68 -22.23 -30.33
C THR A 65 -15.40 -22.54 -29.55
N PRO A 66 -15.40 -23.45 -28.57
CA PRO A 66 -14.20 -23.79 -27.82
C PRO A 66 -13.20 -24.49 -28.75
N THR A 67 -12.09 -23.80 -29.06
CA THR A 67 -10.93 -24.44 -29.71
C THR A 67 -10.10 -25.11 -28.63
N PHE A 68 -10.11 -26.44 -28.62
CA PHE A 68 -9.26 -27.23 -27.73
C PHE A 68 -7.83 -27.20 -28.26
N VAL A 69 -6.93 -26.50 -27.55
CA VAL A 69 -5.50 -26.52 -27.84
C VAL A 69 -4.91 -27.73 -27.12
N THR A 70 -4.43 -28.73 -27.87
CA THR A 70 -3.76 -29.90 -27.30
C THR A 70 -2.38 -29.48 -26.80
N VAL A 71 -2.23 -29.30 -25.49
CA VAL A 71 -0.94 -28.99 -24.85
C VAL A 71 -0.17 -30.29 -24.64
N THR A 72 0.92 -30.47 -25.37
CA THR A 72 1.88 -31.57 -25.17
C THR A 72 2.60 -31.38 -23.83
N ALA A 73 2.42 -32.32 -22.89
CA ALA A 73 3.04 -32.27 -21.58
C ALA A 73 4.58 -32.40 -21.68
N SER A 74 5.30 -31.42 -21.13
CA SER A 74 6.77 -31.43 -20.99
C SER A 74 7.18 -32.26 -19.75
N PRO A 75 8.25 -33.07 -19.80
CA PRO A 75 8.67 -33.96 -18.70
C PRO A 75 9.40 -33.25 -17.54
N LEU A 76 9.42 -31.92 -17.50
CA LEU A 76 10.02 -31.17 -16.40
C LEU A 76 9.13 -31.29 -15.15
N PRO A 77 9.67 -31.48 -13.93
CA PRO A 77 8.87 -31.49 -12.71
C PRO A 77 8.00 -30.22 -12.68
N THR A 78 6.69 -30.41 -12.77
CA THR A 78 5.72 -29.34 -12.71
C THR A 78 5.85 -28.69 -11.35
N GLN A 79 6.53 -27.54 -11.30
CA GLN A 79 6.50 -26.71 -10.12
C GLN A 79 5.02 -26.39 -9.85
N PRO A 80 4.53 -26.57 -8.61
CA PRO A 80 3.13 -26.31 -8.32
C PRO A 80 2.79 -24.87 -8.74
N PRO A 81 1.69 -24.66 -9.47
CA PRO A 81 1.34 -23.33 -9.95
C PRO A 81 1.18 -22.40 -8.76
N VAL A 82 1.88 -21.27 -8.78
CA VAL A 82 1.67 -20.20 -7.80
C VAL A 82 0.27 -19.66 -8.06
N ILE A 83 -0.66 -19.94 -7.13
CA ILE A 83 -2.03 -19.42 -7.22
C ILE A 83 -1.97 -17.92 -6.93
N LEU A 84 -1.98 -17.12 -7.99
CA LEU A 84 -2.08 -15.66 -7.87
C LEU A 84 -3.52 -15.30 -7.57
N ILE A 85 -3.76 -14.64 -6.45
CA ILE A 85 -5.11 -14.15 -6.09
C ILE A 85 -5.28 -12.76 -6.70
N THR A 86 -6.24 -12.66 -7.63
CA THR A 86 -6.58 -11.41 -8.30
C THR A 86 -7.23 -10.43 -7.30
N PRO A 87 -6.76 -9.17 -7.16
CA PRO A 87 -7.48 -8.15 -6.40
C PRO A 87 -8.90 -7.90 -6.95
N ASP A 88 -9.77 -7.41 -6.07
CA ASP A 88 -11.12 -7.02 -6.46
C ASP A 88 -11.08 -5.66 -7.16
N ALA A 89 -12.06 -5.38 -8.01
CA ALA A 89 -12.18 -4.09 -8.69
C ALA A 89 -12.10 -2.90 -7.72
N ILE A 90 -12.70 -3.03 -6.52
CA ILE A 90 -12.64 -2.00 -5.48
C ILE A 90 -11.20 -1.74 -5.01
N GLN A 91 -10.39 -2.79 -4.87
CA GLN A 91 -8.98 -2.65 -4.47
C GLN A 91 -8.15 -1.98 -5.55
N ILE A 92 -8.47 -2.24 -6.81
CA ILE A 92 -7.82 -1.62 -7.98
C ILE A 92 -8.15 -0.14 -8.04
N GLU A 93 -9.41 0.24 -7.85
CA GLU A 93 -9.85 1.63 -7.92
C GLU A 93 -9.37 2.46 -6.71
N ARG A 94 -9.26 1.82 -5.53
CA ARG A 94 -8.94 2.49 -4.25
C ARG A 94 -7.55 2.14 -3.73
N TRP A 95 -6.62 1.75 -4.59
CA TRP A 95 -5.31 1.24 -4.17
C TRP A 95 -4.52 2.22 -3.29
N HIS A 96 -4.68 3.53 -3.50
CA HIS A 96 -4.07 4.56 -2.64
C HIS A 96 -4.52 4.48 -1.18
N GLU A 97 -5.78 4.11 -0.92
CA GLU A 97 -6.30 3.94 0.43
C GLU A 97 -5.66 2.73 1.12
N TYR A 98 -5.47 1.64 0.37
CA TYR A 98 -4.77 0.45 0.84
C TYR A 98 -3.30 0.74 1.17
N GLU A 99 -2.60 1.42 0.27
CA GLU A 99 -1.21 1.83 0.49
C GLU A 99 -1.07 2.70 1.75
N THR A 100 -1.93 3.71 1.89
CA THR A 100 -1.93 4.62 3.04
C THR A 100 -2.18 3.86 4.35
N ALA A 101 -3.16 2.95 4.36
CA ALA A 101 -3.50 2.18 5.55
C ALA A 101 -2.37 1.20 5.96
N LEU A 102 -1.71 0.58 4.98
CA LEU A 102 -0.53 -0.26 5.21
C LEU A 102 0.66 0.55 5.71
N ALA A 103 0.96 1.69 5.07
CA ALA A 103 2.03 2.60 5.44
C ALA A 103 1.92 3.04 6.91
N LYS A 104 0.73 3.50 7.31
CA LYS A 104 0.43 3.92 8.68
C LYS A 104 0.64 2.79 9.69
N SER A 105 0.32 1.56 9.32
CA SER A 105 0.37 0.42 10.23
C SER A 105 1.78 -0.19 10.35
N ILE A 106 2.56 -0.16 9.27
CA ILE A 106 3.88 -0.80 9.19
C ILE A 106 5.00 0.18 9.58
N LEU A 107 4.95 1.42 9.07
CA LEU A 107 5.94 2.47 9.31
C LEU A 107 5.25 3.76 9.83
N PRO A 108 4.63 3.75 11.03
CA PRO A 108 3.80 4.85 11.52
C PRO A 108 4.52 6.20 11.65
N MET A 109 5.86 6.20 11.82
CA MET A 109 6.63 7.44 11.93
C MET A 109 6.81 8.17 10.59
N PHE A 110 6.49 7.53 9.46
CA PHE A 110 6.79 8.03 8.12
C PHE A 110 5.58 8.04 7.18
N GLU A 111 4.35 7.98 7.69
CA GLU A 111 3.10 7.77 6.93
C GLU A 111 3.05 8.50 5.57
N TYR A 112 3.44 9.77 5.50
CA TYR A 112 3.36 10.59 4.27
C TYR A 112 4.49 10.39 3.25
N MET A 113 5.51 9.60 3.59
CA MET A 113 6.71 9.36 2.75
C MET A 113 6.94 7.86 2.53
N VAL A 114 5.97 7.03 2.88
CA VAL A 114 6.06 5.58 2.73
C VAL A 114 5.37 5.17 1.44
N LEU A 115 6.08 4.39 0.63
CA LEU A 115 5.49 3.60 -0.46
C LEU A 115 5.37 2.16 0.01
N CYS A 116 4.29 1.49 -0.38
CA CYS A 116 4.09 0.08 -0.08
C CYS A 116 3.79 -0.72 -1.34
N GLU A 117 4.38 -1.90 -1.40
CA GLU A 117 3.99 -2.98 -2.28
C GLU A 117 3.38 -4.09 -1.45
N TRP A 118 2.42 -4.83 -1.99
CA TRP A 118 1.87 -5.98 -1.28
C TRP A 118 1.42 -7.05 -2.25
N ASP A 119 1.32 -8.27 -1.72
CA ASP A 119 0.75 -9.40 -2.43
C ASP A 119 -0.35 -10.07 -1.61
N ILE A 120 -1.39 -10.59 -2.27
CA ILE A 120 -2.54 -11.17 -1.61
C ILE A 120 -2.26 -12.64 -1.31
N LEU A 121 -2.20 -12.96 -0.02
CA LEU A 121 -1.97 -14.32 0.47
C LEU A 121 -3.27 -15.11 0.59
N GLY A 122 -4.38 -14.45 0.85
CA GLY A 122 -5.68 -15.10 1.02
C GLY A 122 -6.79 -14.10 1.29
N ARG A 123 -8.01 -14.60 1.33
CA ARG A 123 -9.20 -13.83 1.70
C ARG A 123 -10.16 -14.68 2.50
N SER A 124 -10.89 -14.05 3.42
CA SER A 124 -11.96 -14.66 4.18
C SER A 124 -13.01 -13.62 4.51
N GLU A 125 -14.19 -13.71 3.91
CA GLU A 125 -15.29 -12.75 4.12
C GLU A 125 -14.82 -11.29 3.91
N GLN A 126 -14.73 -10.49 4.97
CA GLN A 126 -14.23 -9.11 4.94
C GLN A 126 -12.74 -8.97 5.29
N GLU A 127 -11.98 -10.06 5.35
CA GLU A 127 -10.55 -10.04 5.62
C GLU A 127 -9.74 -10.32 4.36
N VAL A 128 -8.72 -9.49 4.12
CA VAL A 128 -7.72 -9.69 3.08
C VAL A 128 -6.37 -9.85 3.75
N TYR A 129 -5.79 -11.04 3.61
CA TYR A 129 -4.48 -11.34 4.15
C TYR A 129 -3.42 -11.00 3.11
N VAL A 130 -2.45 -10.17 3.49
CA VAL A 130 -1.41 -9.69 2.58
C VAL A 130 -0.02 -9.88 3.16
N TRP A 131 0.97 -10.00 2.28
CA TRP A 131 2.35 -9.73 2.61
C TRP A 131 2.70 -8.34 2.10
N ALA A 132 3.05 -7.41 2.98
CA ALA A 132 3.35 -6.04 2.60
C ALA A 132 4.84 -5.73 2.80
N VAL A 133 5.39 -4.99 1.85
CA VAL A 133 6.75 -4.43 1.84
C VAL A 133 6.60 -2.92 1.75
N CYS A 134 7.05 -2.21 2.77
CA CYS A 134 6.96 -0.76 2.82
C CYS A 134 8.36 -0.16 3.00
N ARG A 135 8.60 0.99 2.36
CA ARG A 135 9.86 1.72 2.49
C ARG A 135 9.61 3.21 2.63
N ALA A 136 10.43 3.82 3.48
CA ALA A 136 10.52 5.26 3.69
C ALA A 136 12.00 5.70 3.71
N PRO A 137 12.27 7.02 3.64
CA PRO A 137 13.60 7.54 3.92
C PRO A 137 14.09 7.12 5.31
N GLY A 138 15.15 6.31 5.35
CA GLY A 138 15.77 5.86 6.59
C GLY A 138 15.31 4.50 7.12
N GLY A 139 14.41 3.80 6.43
CA GLY A 139 14.08 2.42 6.77
C GLY A 139 13.05 1.76 5.87
N ASP A 140 13.12 0.44 5.83
CA ASP A 140 12.17 -0.46 5.18
C ASP A 140 11.69 -1.52 6.18
N ASP A 141 10.49 -2.04 5.92
CA ASP A 141 9.93 -3.13 6.70
C ASP A 141 9.05 -4.01 5.82
N SER A 142 9.03 -5.31 6.13
CA SER A 142 8.31 -6.31 5.36
C SER A 142 7.72 -7.33 6.30
N ARG A 143 6.39 -7.52 6.23
CA ARG A 143 5.66 -8.32 7.21
C ARG A 143 4.24 -8.66 6.73
N PRO A 144 3.65 -9.75 7.25
CA PRO A 144 2.27 -10.08 6.95
C PRO A 144 1.32 -9.14 7.69
N ALA A 145 0.19 -8.85 7.06
CA ALA A 145 -0.87 -8.00 7.59
C ALA A 145 -2.26 -8.55 7.22
N VAL A 146 -3.25 -8.21 8.03
CA VAL A 146 -4.67 -8.47 7.79
C VAL A 146 -5.35 -7.13 7.56
N ILE A 147 -6.01 -6.96 6.42
CA ILE A 147 -6.83 -5.80 6.13
C ILE A 147 -8.29 -6.21 6.34
N ARG A 148 -8.95 -5.61 7.32
CA ARG A 148 -10.37 -5.80 7.62
C ARG A 148 -11.18 -4.76 6.85
N LEU A 149 -12.17 -5.22 6.10
CA LEU A 149 -13.03 -4.42 5.26
C LEU A 149 -14.43 -4.27 5.87
N GLY A 150 -15.10 -3.18 5.52
CA GLY A 150 -16.53 -3.03 5.75
C GLY A 150 -17.34 -3.81 4.71
N MET A 151 -18.65 -3.86 4.90
CA MET A 151 -19.57 -4.45 3.91
C MET A 151 -19.57 -3.70 2.56
N ASP A 152 -19.16 -2.43 2.58
CA ASP A 152 -18.98 -1.57 1.41
C ASP A 152 -17.58 -1.70 0.78
N GLY A 153 -16.73 -2.59 1.30
CA GLY A 153 -15.35 -2.76 0.88
C GLY A 153 -14.39 -1.66 1.36
N ALA A 154 -14.85 -0.72 2.20
CA ALA A 154 -13.96 0.29 2.79
C ALA A 154 -13.04 -0.34 3.83
N ILE A 155 -11.81 0.17 3.95
CA ILE A 155 -10.87 -0.31 4.96
C ILE A 155 -11.34 0.16 6.34
N GLN A 156 -11.56 -0.79 7.25
CA GLN A 156 -11.91 -0.53 8.65
C GLN A 156 -10.66 -0.54 9.52
N GLU A 157 -9.80 -1.54 9.33
CA GLU A 157 -8.61 -1.75 10.15
C GLU A 157 -7.53 -2.49 9.38
N VAL A 158 -6.28 -2.20 9.70
CA VAL A 158 -5.12 -2.96 9.25
C VAL A 158 -4.36 -3.44 10.47
N GLU A 159 -4.32 -4.75 10.64
CA GLU A 159 -3.62 -5.41 11.74
C GLU A 159 -2.34 -6.05 11.23
N VAL A 160 -1.22 -5.69 11.85
CA VAL A 160 0.12 -6.09 11.41
C VAL A 160 0.77 -6.96 12.47
N LEU A 161 1.41 -8.04 12.04
CA LEU A 161 2.14 -8.91 12.97
C LEU A 161 3.25 -8.11 13.68
N LYS A 162 3.20 -8.08 15.02
CA LYS A 162 4.20 -7.40 15.85
C LYS A 162 5.49 -8.24 15.88
N ARG A 163 6.63 -7.58 15.68
CA ARG A 163 7.97 -8.22 15.60
C ARG A 163 8.35 -9.03 16.85
N SER A 164 7.80 -8.70 18.02
CA SER A 164 8.18 -9.31 19.32
C SER A 164 7.35 -10.53 19.73
N THR A 165 6.28 -10.87 19.00
CA THR A 165 5.33 -11.92 19.40
C THR A 165 5.08 -12.86 18.25
N SER A 166 6.03 -13.78 18.02
CA SER A 166 5.85 -14.90 17.08
C SER A 166 4.72 -15.85 17.51
N SER A 167 4.29 -15.79 18.77
CA SER A 167 3.23 -16.62 19.35
C SER A 167 1.85 -16.41 18.71
N ASN A 168 1.58 -15.24 18.13
CA ASN A 168 0.22 -14.85 17.73
C ASN A 168 -0.04 -15.02 16.23
N VAL A 169 0.89 -15.59 15.47
CA VAL A 169 0.71 -15.79 14.02
C VAL A 169 -0.51 -16.65 13.74
N GLY A 170 -0.72 -17.71 14.53
CA GLY A 170 -1.85 -18.62 14.37
C GLY A 170 -3.21 -18.02 14.75
N GLU A 171 -3.23 -16.91 15.49
CA GLU A 171 -4.47 -16.21 15.87
C GLU A 171 -4.95 -15.27 14.77
N LEU A 172 -4.01 -14.63 14.07
CA LEU A 172 -4.32 -13.63 13.05
C LEU A 172 -4.44 -14.20 11.63
N PHE A 173 -3.75 -15.29 11.35
CA PHE A 173 -3.64 -15.82 9.99
C PHE A 173 -4.14 -17.27 9.95
N PRO A 174 -5.08 -17.63 9.05
CA PRO A 174 -5.44 -19.02 8.79
C PRO A 174 -4.23 -19.86 8.38
N LYS A 175 -4.28 -21.17 8.61
CA LYS A 175 -3.13 -22.07 8.33
C LYS A 175 -2.72 -22.02 6.85
N GLU A 176 -3.71 -21.93 5.96
CA GLU A 176 -3.52 -21.87 4.51
C GLU A 176 -2.78 -20.60 4.07
N VAL A 177 -2.92 -19.52 4.83
CA VAL A 177 -2.20 -18.25 4.63
C VAL A 177 -0.79 -18.34 5.19
N GLN A 178 -0.63 -18.92 6.38
CA GLN A 178 0.68 -19.09 7.04
C GLN A 178 1.64 -19.93 6.19
N GLU A 179 1.15 -20.97 5.51
CA GLU A 179 1.96 -21.81 4.62
C GLU A 179 2.63 -21.00 3.50
N LYS A 180 2.03 -19.86 3.11
CA LYS A 180 2.57 -18.95 2.09
C LYS A 180 3.65 -18.01 2.61
N PHE A 181 3.83 -17.87 3.93
CA PHE A 181 4.87 -16.99 4.48
C PHE A 181 6.27 -17.43 4.05
N ASN A 182 6.47 -18.73 3.82
CA ASN A 182 7.74 -19.28 3.37
C ASN A 182 8.22 -18.70 2.03
N PHE A 183 7.32 -18.18 1.18
CA PHE A 183 7.68 -17.49 -0.05
C PHE A 183 8.35 -16.13 0.19
N TYR A 184 8.20 -15.57 1.39
CA TYR A 184 8.67 -14.22 1.73
C TYR A 184 9.69 -14.20 2.87
N VAL A 185 9.70 -15.19 3.75
CA VAL A 185 10.58 -15.24 4.95
C VAL A 185 11.97 -15.85 4.61
N GLN A 186 12.41 -15.82 3.35
CA GLN A 186 13.60 -16.55 2.95
C GLN A 186 14.85 -16.24 3.81
N VAL A 187 15.42 -17.31 4.36
CA VAL A 187 16.54 -17.29 5.30
C VAL A 187 17.88 -17.04 4.57
N TYR A 188 17.94 -17.23 3.24
CA TYR A 188 19.19 -17.18 2.47
C TYR A 188 19.01 -16.61 1.05
N GLY A 189 18.46 -15.41 0.91
CA GLY A 189 18.46 -14.69 -0.37
C GLY A 189 17.22 -13.82 -0.58
N PHE A 190 17.42 -12.62 -1.14
CA PHE A 190 16.34 -11.79 -1.67
C PHE A 190 16.04 -12.22 -3.11
N ASP A 191 15.45 -13.39 -3.31
CA ASP A 191 14.99 -13.84 -4.63
C ASP A 191 13.46 -13.99 -4.68
N GLY A 192 12.94 -14.28 -5.88
CA GLY A 192 11.52 -14.54 -6.12
C GLY A 192 10.60 -13.34 -5.91
N ARG A 193 9.39 -13.63 -5.42
CA ARG A 193 8.29 -12.66 -5.34
C ARG A 193 8.60 -11.45 -4.44
N LEU A 194 9.29 -11.68 -3.33
CA LEU A 194 9.69 -10.59 -2.43
C LEU A 194 10.62 -9.60 -3.16
N ARG A 195 11.55 -10.11 -3.99
CA ARG A 195 12.47 -9.28 -4.76
C ARG A 195 11.72 -8.41 -5.77
N GLU A 196 10.74 -8.98 -6.47
CA GLU A 196 9.89 -8.23 -7.41
C GLU A 196 9.19 -7.06 -6.73
N LEU A 197 8.62 -7.27 -5.53
CA LEU A 197 7.99 -6.20 -4.75
C LEU A 197 9.01 -5.10 -4.42
N TYR A 198 10.20 -5.44 -3.94
CA TYR A 198 11.24 -4.42 -3.65
C TYR A 198 11.71 -3.68 -4.89
N ASP A 199 11.95 -4.37 -6.00
CA ASP A 199 12.42 -3.76 -7.24
C ASP A 199 11.36 -2.80 -7.81
N HIS A 200 10.08 -3.19 -7.73
CA HIS A 200 9.00 -2.30 -8.14
C HIS A 200 8.83 -1.09 -7.22
N LEU A 201 9.02 -1.28 -5.91
CA LEU A 201 8.99 -0.18 -4.95
C LEU A 201 10.10 0.85 -5.29
N VAL A 202 11.33 0.39 -5.57
CA VAL A 202 12.43 1.27 -6.02
C VAL A 202 12.05 2.05 -7.29
N TYR A 203 11.39 1.39 -8.25
CA TYR A 203 10.92 2.07 -9.46
C TYR A 203 9.94 3.20 -9.13
N ARG A 204 8.95 2.92 -8.27
CA ARG A 204 7.91 3.87 -7.84
C ARG A 204 8.43 5.05 -7.02
N GLU A 205 9.59 4.94 -6.37
CA GLU A 205 10.25 6.09 -5.73
C GLU A 205 10.49 7.25 -6.72
N THR A 206 10.62 6.94 -8.01
CA THR A 206 10.77 7.93 -9.09
C THR A 206 9.56 8.04 -10.03
N HIS A 207 8.54 7.19 -9.83
CA HIS A 207 7.32 7.10 -10.63
C HIS A 207 6.10 6.92 -9.71
N PRO A 208 5.78 7.90 -8.86
CA PRO A 208 4.77 7.76 -7.82
C PRO A 208 3.34 7.53 -8.36
N GLU A 209 3.08 7.89 -9.61
CA GLU A 209 1.82 7.62 -10.32
C GLU A 209 1.65 6.15 -10.71
N THR A 210 2.73 5.38 -10.73
CA THR A 210 2.66 3.94 -11.05
C THR A 210 1.99 3.21 -9.87
N PRO A 211 0.89 2.47 -10.10
CA PRO A 211 0.20 1.75 -9.04
C PRO A 211 0.99 0.50 -8.63
N PRO A 212 0.75 -0.06 -7.43
CA PRO A 212 1.42 -1.27 -6.94
C PRO A 212 1.28 -2.47 -7.88
N LEU A 213 2.22 -3.43 -7.80
CA LEU A 213 2.23 -4.62 -8.67
C LEU A 213 0.92 -5.40 -8.64
N VAL A 214 0.30 -5.51 -7.47
CA VAL A 214 -0.98 -6.22 -7.30
C VAL A 214 -2.06 -5.67 -8.23
N VAL A 215 -2.07 -4.35 -8.46
CA VAL A 215 -3.02 -3.67 -9.34
C VAL A 215 -2.68 -3.94 -10.81
N LEU A 216 -1.39 -3.85 -11.16
CA LEU A 216 -0.93 -4.04 -12.53
C LEU A 216 -1.22 -5.45 -13.07
N LEU A 217 -1.13 -6.46 -12.21
CA LEU A 217 -1.32 -7.87 -12.58
C LEU A 217 -2.77 -8.24 -12.93
N VAL A 218 -3.74 -7.36 -12.67
CA VAL A 218 -5.16 -7.61 -13.00
C VAL A 218 -5.60 -6.94 -14.27
N THR A 219 -4.76 -6.08 -14.85
CA THR A 219 -5.09 -5.46 -16.13
C THR A 219 -5.20 -6.56 -17.17
N PRO A 220 -6.41 -6.90 -17.66
CA PRO A 220 -6.52 -7.88 -18.73
C PRO A 220 -5.71 -7.32 -19.88
N ALA A 221 -4.78 -8.11 -20.42
CA ALA A 221 -4.06 -7.73 -21.62
C ALA A 221 -5.13 -7.41 -22.67
N VAL A 222 -5.37 -6.12 -22.91
CA VAL A 222 -6.32 -5.70 -23.93
C VAL A 222 -5.66 -6.09 -25.24
N THR A 223 -6.04 -7.26 -25.76
CA THR A 223 -5.60 -7.70 -27.07
C THR A 223 -6.08 -6.63 -28.04
N PRO A 224 -5.17 -5.93 -28.75
CA PRO A 224 -5.60 -4.93 -29.71
C PRO A 224 -6.54 -5.62 -30.70
N MET A 225 -7.79 -5.13 -30.76
CA MET A 225 -8.74 -5.61 -31.77
C MET A 225 -8.16 -5.26 -33.15
N PRO A 226 -8.10 -6.23 -34.08
CA PRO A 226 -7.56 -6.04 -35.42
C PRO A 226 -8.37 -5.05 -36.27
#